data_AF-A0A813FUV4-F1
#
_entry.id   AF-A0A813FUV4-F1
#
_cell.length_a   1.000
_cell.length_b   1.000
_cell.length_c   1.000
_cell.angle_alpha   90.00
_cell.angle_beta   90.00
_cell.angle_gamma   90.00
#
_symmetry.space_group_name_H-M   'P 1'
#
loop_
_entity.id
_entity.type
_entity.pdbx_description
1 polymer ?
#
loop_
_entity_poly.entity_id
_entity_poly.type
_entity_poly.pdbx_seq_one_letter_code
_entity_poly.pdbx_strand_id
1 'polypeptide(L)'
;ATNYITFATFNGTLAQLPPWPVRQLCRGLASDFGARLLGDIKAVKFEVQAGPVSVSVDWDQTSNNGYSLEDLRKSGAPALFAAVAKGLQVWYNVTGTEHCVNWQQPSVSAAQSMSSGPIRPSRAAGKQELEASVASEDTVCSAEGARTFDVAAAWGALCCNDGLNLVNTVGRGLGHDLFWPPNLAKNVTMEQVVNGSLSSCSQFARRGLFGLPEQPDEWARSIDRMFGGKRIEQHSNIFFSNGDLDPWAAAGVLPPGPSAKLPTMLIHQGGHHLDLFFETESDPQSVKDVRSTELEYIGKWIAEHRQRLTDDSGRFFV
;
A
#
# COMPACT_ATOMS: atom_id res chain seq x y z
N ALA A 1 4.14 13.22 -13.35
CA ALA A 1 4.71 12.64 -12.11
C ALA A 1 3.66 12.81 -11.03
N THR A 2 3.11 11.69 -10.56
CA THR A 2 2.01 11.68 -9.59
C THR A 2 2.63 11.93 -8.21
N ASN A 3 2.05 12.83 -7.42
CA ASN A 3 2.57 13.16 -6.07
C ASN A 3 2.04 12.17 -5.01
N TYR A 4 1.54 11.03 -5.45
CA TYR A 4 0.53 10.25 -4.74
C TYR A 4 1.12 9.24 -3.73
N ILE A 5 2.42 9.29 -3.45
CA ILE A 5 2.98 8.50 -2.33
C ILE A 5 2.89 9.35 -1.07
N THR A 6 1.72 9.36 -0.43
CA THR A 6 1.64 9.68 0.99
C THR A 6 2.35 8.57 1.75
N PHE A 7 3.59 8.81 2.18
CA PHE A 7 4.21 7.98 3.20
C PHE A 7 3.40 8.18 4.49
N ALA A 8 2.44 7.30 4.75
CA ALA A 8 2.01 7.06 6.12
C ALA A 8 3.22 6.44 6.83
N THR A 9 4.02 7.26 7.50
CA THR A 9 5.11 6.79 8.34
C THR A 9 4.49 5.95 9.46
N PHE A 10 4.72 4.63 9.40
CA PHE A 10 4.17 3.60 10.30
C PHE A 10 4.51 3.76 11.80
N ASN A 11 5.08 4.89 12.22
CA ASN A 11 5.58 5.11 13.59
C ASN A 11 5.10 6.43 14.23
N GLY A 12 3.99 7.01 13.76
CA GLY A 12 3.40 8.21 14.40
C GLY A 12 4.31 9.46 14.35
N THR A 13 5.45 9.38 13.67
CA THR A 13 6.29 10.52 13.37
C THR A 13 5.64 11.24 12.20
N LEU A 14 5.01 12.38 12.51
CA LEU A 14 4.54 13.41 11.57
C LEU A 14 5.74 14.03 10.82
N ALA A 15 6.60 13.21 10.22
CA ALA A 15 7.57 13.70 9.28
C ALA A 15 6.76 14.27 8.10
N GLN A 16 6.58 15.60 8.11
CA GLN A 16 6.07 16.35 6.98
C GLN A 16 7.14 16.29 5.90
N LEU A 17 7.25 15.15 5.24
CA LEU A 17 8.11 14.99 4.09
C LEU A 17 7.43 15.79 2.97
N PRO A 18 8.06 16.88 2.48
CA PRO A 18 7.49 17.58 1.34
C PRO A 18 7.43 16.62 0.14
N PRO A 19 6.62 16.86 -0.91
CA PRO A 19 6.49 15.95 -2.05
C PRO A 19 7.70 15.98 -3.01
N TRP A 20 8.63 16.93 -2.84
CA TRP A 20 9.77 17.12 -3.74
C TRP A 20 10.92 16.09 -3.63
N PRO A 21 11.21 15.41 -2.50
CA PRO A 21 12.29 14.46 -2.36
C PRO A 21 12.24 13.32 -3.38
N VAL A 22 11.05 12.76 -3.61
CA VAL A 22 10.83 11.75 -4.65
C VAL A 22 11.13 12.33 -6.03
N ARG A 23 10.71 13.57 -6.30
CA ARG A 23 11.02 14.25 -7.58
C ARG A 23 12.52 14.43 -7.78
N GLN A 24 13.28 14.74 -6.73
CA GLN A 24 14.74 14.88 -6.81
C GLN A 24 15.46 13.54 -6.97
N LEU A 25 15.01 12.49 -6.27
CA LEU A 25 15.46 11.12 -6.47
C LEU A 25 15.24 10.68 -7.94
N CYS A 26 14.04 10.89 -8.46
CA CYS A 26 13.69 10.50 -9.83
C CYS A 26 14.45 11.28 -10.90
N ARG A 27 14.82 12.56 -10.65
CA ARG A 27 15.53 13.38 -11.64
C ARG A 27 16.87 12.77 -12.05
N GLY A 28 17.63 12.22 -11.09
CA GLY A 28 18.90 11.55 -11.39
C GLY A 28 18.69 10.21 -12.10
N LEU A 29 17.70 9.43 -11.62
CA LEU A 29 17.40 8.08 -12.12
C LEU A 29 16.71 8.05 -13.49
N ALA A 30 16.17 9.18 -13.96
CA ALA A 30 15.59 9.30 -15.29
C ALA A 30 16.63 9.29 -16.42
N SER A 31 17.92 9.26 -16.10
CA SER A 31 18.99 9.20 -17.10
C SER A 31 19.07 7.80 -17.75
N ASP A 32 19.48 7.75 -19.01
CA ASP A 32 19.83 6.49 -19.65
C ASP A 32 21.23 6.04 -19.20
N PHE A 33 21.29 4.94 -18.46
CA PHE A 33 22.53 4.33 -17.98
C PHE A 33 23.04 3.20 -18.90
N GLY A 34 22.44 3.03 -20.09
CA GLY A 34 22.77 1.94 -21.00
C GLY A 34 22.41 0.55 -20.47
N ALA A 35 21.54 0.50 -19.46
CA ALA A 35 21.06 -0.74 -18.86
C ALA A 35 19.90 -1.32 -19.68
N ARG A 36 19.95 -2.63 -19.94
CA ARG A 36 18.92 -3.37 -20.67
C ARG A 36 18.49 -4.57 -19.86
N LEU A 37 17.19 -4.86 -19.91
CA LEU A 37 16.61 -6.08 -19.35
C LEU A 37 16.41 -7.09 -20.47
N LEU A 38 16.99 -8.27 -20.33
CA LEU A 38 16.86 -9.39 -21.26
C LEU A 38 16.20 -10.57 -20.55
N GLY A 39 15.33 -11.34 -21.23
CA GLY A 39 14.66 -12.50 -20.63
C GLY A 39 13.22 -12.20 -20.17
N ASP A 40 12.76 -12.92 -19.16
CA ASP A 40 11.37 -12.90 -18.69
C ASP A 40 11.25 -12.28 -17.29
N ILE A 41 10.85 -11.02 -17.24
CA ILE A 41 10.64 -10.26 -16.00
C ILE A 41 9.48 -10.85 -15.18
N LYS A 42 8.42 -11.34 -15.85
CA LYS A 42 7.24 -11.92 -15.17
C LYS A 42 7.59 -13.22 -14.48
N ALA A 43 8.52 -14.00 -15.05
CA ALA A 43 9.05 -15.19 -14.41
C ALA A 43 10.17 -14.91 -13.39
N VAL A 44 10.50 -13.63 -13.15
CA VAL A 44 11.68 -13.17 -12.39
C VAL A 44 12.93 -13.91 -12.85
N LYS A 45 13.07 -14.07 -14.16
CA LYS A 45 14.18 -14.77 -14.81
C LYS A 45 14.70 -13.91 -15.95
N PHE A 46 15.55 -12.96 -15.60
CA PHE A 46 16.03 -11.93 -16.52
C PHE A 46 17.49 -11.59 -16.25
N GLU A 47 18.13 -10.94 -17.20
CA GLU A 47 19.50 -10.44 -17.13
C GLU A 47 19.47 -8.92 -17.22
N VAL A 48 20.19 -8.25 -16.31
CA VAL A 48 20.49 -6.83 -16.38
C VAL A 48 21.85 -6.67 -17.04
N GLN A 49 21.86 -6.13 -18.26
CA GLN A 49 23.08 -5.89 -19.03
C GLN A 49 23.36 -4.39 -19.12
N ALA A 50 24.57 -3.97 -18.77
CA ALA A 50 25.06 -2.60 -18.92
C ALA A 50 26.48 -2.61 -19.48
N GLY A 51 26.62 -2.43 -20.80
CA GLY A 51 27.91 -2.57 -21.48
C GLY A 51 28.50 -3.98 -21.28
N PRO A 52 29.75 -4.12 -20.79
CA PRO A 52 30.37 -5.42 -20.55
C PRO A 52 29.90 -6.10 -19.25
N VAL A 53 29.11 -5.43 -18.41
CA VAL A 53 28.59 -5.96 -17.16
C VAL A 53 27.25 -6.64 -17.41
N SER A 54 27.13 -7.88 -16.96
CA SER A 54 25.88 -8.64 -17.00
C SER A 54 25.62 -9.30 -15.65
N VAL A 55 24.40 -9.13 -15.14
CA VAL A 55 23.91 -9.75 -13.91
C VAL A 55 22.62 -10.50 -14.23
N SER A 56 22.67 -11.82 -14.13
CA SER A 56 21.52 -12.70 -14.31
C SER A 56 20.78 -12.88 -12.99
N VAL A 57 19.46 -12.75 -13.03
CA VAL A 57 18.52 -12.96 -11.94
C VAL A 57 17.72 -14.21 -12.24
N ASP A 58 17.68 -15.14 -11.28
CA ASP A 58 16.71 -16.25 -11.27
C ASP A 58 16.05 -16.28 -9.88
N TRP A 59 14.84 -15.76 -9.82
CA TRP A 59 14.08 -15.59 -8.58
C TRP A 59 14.82 -14.73 -7.55
N ASP A 60 15.26 -15.33 -6.44
CA ASP A 60 16.00 -14.70 -5.34
C ASP A 60 17.52 -14.80 -5.51
N GLN A 61 18.00 -15.45 -6.57
CA GLN A 61 19.41 -15.66 -6.83
C GLN A 61 19.94 -14.73 -7.92
N THR A 62 21.20 -14.34 -7.77
CA THR A 62 21.94 -13.60 -8.79
C THR A 62 23.23 -14.32 -9.18
N SER A 63 23.60 -14.19 -10.45
CA SER A 63 24.89 -14.59 -10.98
C SER A 63 25.37 -13.51 -11.96
N ASN A 64 26.63 -13.54 -12.35
CA ASN A 64 27.19 -12.55 -13.28
C ASN A 64 28.15 -13.18 -14.28
N ASN A 65 28.50 -12.43 -15.32
CA ASN A 65 29.41 -12.87 -16.38
C ASN A 65 30.92 -12.80 -16.00
N GLY A 66 31.26 -12.69 -14.72
CA GLY A 66 32.66 -12.60 -14.27
C GLY A 66 33.37 -11.30 -14.61
N TYR A 67 32.62 -10.20 -14.76
CA TYR A 67 33.15 -8.89 -15.14
C TYR A 67 34.24 -8.38 -14.18
N SER A 68 35.24 -7.71 -14.73
CA SER A 68 36.31 -7.07 -13.96
C SER A 68 35.90 -5.68 -13.43
N LEU A 69 36.71 -5.11 -12.53
CA LEU A 69 36.56 -3.71 -12.12
C LEU A 69 36.67 -2.73 -13.29
N GLU A 70 37.43 -3.08 -14.33
CA GLU A 70 37.57 -2.26 -15.52
C GLU A 70 36.30 -2.30 -16.39
N ASP A 71 35.68 -3.47 -16.51
CA ASP A 71 34.39 -3.63 -17.16
C ASP A 71 33.31 -2.82 -16.44
N LEU A 72 33.32 -2.83 -15.10
CA LEU A 72 32.42 -2.01 -14.30
C LEU A 72 32.62 -0.51 -14.56
N ARG A 73 33.87 -0.03 -14.65
CA ARG A 73 34.18 1.38 -14.96
C ARG A 73 33.75 1.79 -16.37
N LYS A 74 33.80 0.87 -17.33
CA LYS A 74 33.37 1.07 -18.72
C LYS A 74 31.86 0.94 -18.90
N SER A 75 31.16 0.33 -17.95
CA SER A 75 29.71 0.25 -17.93
C SER A 75 29.05 1.57 -17.49
N GLY A 76 27.73 1.67 -17.64
CA GLY A 76 26.95 2.76 -17.03
C GLY A 76 26.62 2.55 -15.54
N ALA A 77 27.02 1.42 -14.93
CA ALA A 77 26.71 1.12 -13.54
C ALA A 77 27.26 2.17 -12.54
N PRO A 78 28.48 2.73 -12.68
CA PRO A 78 28.98 3.77 -11.77
C PRO A 78 28.11 5.03 -11.78
N ALA A 79 27.63 5.44 -12.97
CA ALA A 79 26.73 6.58 -13.10
C ALA A 79 25.37 6.30 -12.45
N LEU A 80 24.83 5.09 -12.62
CA LEU A 80 23.61 4.64 -11.95
C LEU A 80 23.76 4.66 -10.43
N PHE A 81 24.83 4.05 -9.89
CA PHE A 81 25.09 4.06 -8.45
C PHE A 81 25.25 5.48 -7.91
N ALA A 82 25.94 6.36 -8.64
CA ALA A 82 26.07 7.77 -8.26
C ALA A 82 24.71 8.51 -8.27
N ALA A 83 23.79 8.17 -9.18
CA ALA A 83 22.46 8.75 -9.23
C ALA A 83 21.60 8.27 -8.04
N VAL A 84 21.61 6.97 -7.72
CA VAL A 84 20.94 6.40 -6.54
C VAL A 84 21.50 7.03 -5.26
N ALA A 85 22.83 7.11 -5.15
CA ALA A 85 23.53 7.73 -4.03
C ALA A 85 23.07 9.16 -3.75
N LYS A 86 23.06 10.01 -4.80
CA LYS A 86 22.58 11.40 -4.72
C LYS A 86 21.10 11.46 -4.31
N GLY A 87 20.30 10.54 -4.82
CA GLY A 87 18.90 10.42 -4.45
C GLY A 87 18.69 10.07 -2.98
N LEU A 88 19.49 9.15 -2.44
CA LEU A 88 19.46 8.77 -1.02
C LEU A 88 19.89 9.93 -0.09
N GLN A 89 20.84 10.75 -0.53
CA GLN A 89 21.27 11.94 0.23
C GLN A 89 20.16 12.98 0.41
N VAL A 90 19.10 12.94 -0.41
CA VAL A 90 17.92 13.79 -0.19
C VAL A 90 17.28 13.50 1.17
N TRP A 91 17.27 12.25 1.62
CA TRP A 91 16.69 11.87 2.92
C TRP A 91 17.46 12.46 4.09
N TYR A 92 18.80 12.49 4.04
CA TYR A 92 19.63 13.20 5.02
C TYR A 92 19.23 14.68 5.14
N ASN A 93 19.07 15.35 4.01
CA ASN A 93 18.71 16.77 3.99
C ASN A 93 17.31 17.04 4.59
N VAL A 94 16.40 16.07 4.47
CA VAL A 94 15.04 16.21 4.98
C VAL A 94 14.94 15.88 6.48
N THR A 95 15.67 14.87 6.97
CA THR A 95 15.58 14.46 8.38
C THR A 95 16.55 15.19 9.29
N GLY A 96 17.72 15.59 8.79
CA GLY A 96 18.81 16.16 9.58
C GLY A 96 19.47 15.19 10.57
N THR A 97 18.93 13.96 10.70
CA THR A 97 19.35 12.94 11.68
C THR A 97 19.97 11.71 11.05
N GLU A 98 19.68 11.44 9.78
CA GLU A 98 20.35 10.34 9.07
C GLU A 98 21.81 10.70 8.81
N HIS A 99 22.64 9.79 8.28
CA HIS A 99 24.01 10.12 7.85
C HIS A 99 24.11 10.14 6.32
N CYS A 100 24.76 11.16 5.75
CA CYS A 100 25.11 11.18 4.33
C CYS A 100 26.02 10.00 4.01
N VAL A 101 25.68 9.24 2.97
CA VAL A 101 26.56 8.18 2.51
C VAL A 101 27.80 8.81 1.84
N ASN A 102 28.97 8.61 2.43
CA ASN A 102 30.24 9.08 1.91
C ASN A 102 30.88 8.03 0.98
N TRP A 103 30.63 8.17 -0.32
CA TRP A 103 31.10 7.24 -1.35
C TRP A 103 32.58 7.41 -1.76
N GLN A 104 33.28 8.41 -1.23
CA GLN A 104 34.69 8.68 -1.57
C GLN A 104 35.68 7.98 -0.64
N GLN A 105 35.22 7.32 0.43
CA GLN A 105 36.11 6.50 1.25
C GLN A 105 36.30 5.12 0.62
N PRO A 106 37.54 4.62 0.50
CA PRO A 106 37.79 3.24 0.09
C PRO A 106 37.05 2.31 1.05
N SER A 107 36.24 1.41 0.51
CA SER A 107 35.39 0.50 1.28
C SER A 107 36.19 -0.24 2.35
N VAL A 108 35.73 -0.15 3.60
CA VAL A 108 36.04 -1.15 4.63
C VAL A 108 35.63 -2.50 4.05
N SER A 109 36.49 -3.51 4.19
CA SER A 109 36.31 -4.83 3.59
C SER A 109 34.91 -5.39 3.83
N ALA A 110 34.31 -5.98 2.78
CA ALA A 110 33.00 -6.63 2.82
C ALA A 110 32.88 -7.76 3.87
N ALA A 111 33.98 -8.11 4.54
CA ALA A 111 34.01 -9.06 5.66
C ALA A 111 33.58 -8.48 7.01
N GLN A 112 33.47 -7.15 7.16
CA GLN A 112 33.13 -6.54 8.47
C GLN A 112 31.67 -6.09 8.62
N SER A 113 30.83 -6.19 7.58
CA SER A 113 29.40 -5.82 7.65
C SER A 113 28.42 -7.00 7.78
N MET A 114 28.91 -8.24 7.95
CA MET A 114 28.07 -9.39 8.30
C MET A 114 28.23 -9.85 9.76
N SER A 115 28.87 -9.05 10.61
CA SER A 115 28.66 -9.17 12.06
C SER A 115 27.31 -8.54 12.40
N SER A 116 26.23 -9.25 12.11
CA SER A 116 25.03 -9.15 12.94
C SER A 116 25.39 -9.71 14.31
N GLY A 117 26.11 -8.91 15.12
CA GLY A 117 26.01 -9.05 16.56
C GLY A 117 24.51 -9.03 16.90
N PRO A 118 24.05 -9.84 17.86
CA PRO A 118 22.63 -9.87 18.21
C PRO A 118 22.19 -8.44 18.43
N ILE A 119 21.13 -8.03 17.70
CA ILE A 119 20.47 -6.75 17.88
C ILE A 119 20.21 -6.62 19.38
N ARG A 120 21.04 -5.84 20.08
CA ARG A 120 20.73 -5.49 21.47
C ARG A 120 19.48 -4.65 21.35
N PRO A 121 18.36 -5.05 21.98
CA PRO A 121 17.18 -4.22 22.00
C PRO A 121 17.62 -2.86 22.53
N SER A 122 17.34 -1.80 21.77
CA SER A 122 17.28 -0.46 22.32
C SER A 122 16.57 -0.58 23.66
N ARG A 123 17.25 -0.13 24.72
CA ARG A 123 16.78 -0.16 26.12
C ARG A 123 15.29 0.11 26.10
N ALA A 124 14.52 -0.90 26.51
CA ALA A 124 13.09 -0.80 26.64
C ALA A 124 12.79 0.53 27.35
N ALA A 125 12.13 1.46 26.66
CA ALA A 125 11.20 2.31 27.36
C ALA A 125 10.34 1.33 28.16
N GLY A 126 10.40 1.45 29.49
CA GLY A 126 9.88 0.44 30.40
C GLY A 126 8.52 -0.03 29.92
N LYS A 127 8.31 -1.35 29.92
CA LYS A 127 6.97 -1.91 29.75
C LYS A 127 6.09 -1.20 30.77
N GLN A 128 5.25 -0.27 30.33
CA GLN A 128 4.04 0.00 31.07
C GLN A 128 3.16 -1.21 30.80
N GLU A 129 3.33 -2.20 31.68
CA GLU A 129 2.26 -3.15 31.94
C GLU A 129 1.05 -2.30 32.27
N LEU A 130 0.09 -2.31 31.36
CA LEU A 130 -1.22 -1.77 31.63
C LEU A 130 -1.81 -2.70 32.70
N GLU A 131 -1.61 -2.33 33.97
CA GLU A 131 -2.30 -2.96 35.09
C GLU A 131 -3.78 -2.99 34.72
N ALA A 132 -4.24 -4.21 34.44
CA ALA A 132 -5.64 -4.52 34.27
C ALA A 132 -6.20 -4.58 35.69
N SER A 133 -6.55 -3.43 36.24
CA SER A 133 -7.45 -3.36 37.38
C SER A 133 -8.85 -3.73 36.89
N VAL A 134 -9.09 -5.02 36.64
CA VAL A 134 -10.45 -5.53 36.44
C VAL A 134 -11.06 -5.67 37.82
N ALA A 135 -11.55 -4.55 38.34
CA ALA A 135 -12.48 -4.50 39.45
C ALA A 135 -13.80 -3.94 38.92
N SER A 136 -14.43 -4.66 38.00
CA SER A 136 -15.78 -4.38 37.53
C SER A 136 -16.31 -5.59 36.77
N GLU A 137 -17.42 -6.16 37.23
CA GLU A 137 -18.19 -7.19 36.52
C GLU A 137 -19.00 -6.60 35.35
N ASP A 138 -18.76 -5.34 34.95
CA ASP A 138 -19.40 -4.76 33.77
C ASP A 138 -18.75 -5.30 32.49
N THR A 139 -19.48 -6.20 31.84
CA THR A 139 -19.20 -6.69 30.48
C THR A 139 -19.60 -5.68 29.39
N VAL A 140 -20.02 -4.48 29.78
CA VAL A 140 -20.45 -3.42 28.88
C VAL A 140 -19.29 -2.44 28.65
N CYS A 141 -18.82 -2.35 27.41
CA CYS A 141 -17.81 -1.36 27.02
C CYS A 141 -18.39 0.06 27.16
N SER A 142 -18.02 0.78 28.22
CA SER A 142 -18.33 2.21 28.37
C SER A 142 -17.19 3.06 27.82
N ALA A 143 -17.53 4.17 27.15
CA ALA A 143 -16.53 5.11 26.63
C ALA A 143 -15.65 5.72 27.74
N GLU A 144 -16.17 5.76 28.97
CA GLU A 144 -15.48 6.32 30.15
C GLU A 144 -14.32 5.46 30.66
N GLY A 145 -14.22 4.18 30.24
CA GLY A 145 -13.10 3.28 30.57
C GLY A 145 -12.20 2.92 29.38
N ALA A 146 -12.49 3.44 28.19
CA ALA A 146 -11.78 3.08 26.97
C ALA A 146 -10.38 3.71 26.94
N ARG A 147 -9.35 2.87 26.81
CA ARG A 147 -7.97 3.32 26.58
C ARG A 147 -7.77 3.57 25.09
N THR A 148 -7.16 4.70 24.73
CA THR A 148 -6.80 4.98 23.33
C THR A 148 -5.79 3.96 22.83
N PHE A 149 -6.13 3.28 21.73
CA PHE A 149 -5.26 2.32 21.07
C PHE A 149 -4.55 3.00 19.89
N ASP A 150 -3.32 2.60 19.60
CA ASP A 150 -2.59 3.08 18.43
C ASP A 150 -3.40 2.79 17.15
N VAL A 151 -3.52 3.78 16.25
CA VAL A 151 -4.40 3.71 15.06
C VAL A 151 -3.97 2.59 14.12
N ALA A 152 -2.66 2.37 13.94
CA ALA A 152 -2.16 1.30 13.09
C ALA A 152 -2.45 -0.08 13.71
N ALA A 153 -2.32 -0.19 15.03
CA ALA A 153 -2.70 -1.39 15.75
C ALA A 153 -4.22 -1.64 15.70
N ALA A 154 -5.05 -0.58 15.76
CA ALA A 154 -6.51 -0.68 15.66
C ALA A 154 -6.94 -1.18 14.27
N TRP A 155 -6.34 -0.65 13.21
CA TRP A 155 -6.58 -1.11 11.85
C TRP A 155 -6.22 -2.58 11.67
N GLY A 156 -5.03 -2.98 12.14
CA GLY A 156 -4.62 -4.39 12.09
C GLY A 156 -5.56 -5.32 12.85
N ALA A 157 -6.05 -4.89 14.02
CA ALA A 157 -7.03 -5.65 14.79
C ALA A 157 -8.37 -5.78 14.05
N LEU A 158 -8.86 -4.71 13.41
CA LEU A 158 -10.08 -4.74 12.59
C LEU A 158 -9.93 -5.70 11.41
N CYS A 159 -8.82 -5.63 10.67
CA CYS A 159 -8.56 -6.56 9.57
C CYS A 159 -8.59 -8.01 10.02
N CYS A 160 -8.02 -8.28 11.19
CA CYS A 160 -8.05 -9.62 11.79
C CYS A 160 -9.43 -10.05 12.27
N ASN A 161 -10.20 -9.12 12.84
CA ASN A 161 -11.55 -9.38 13.32
C ASN A 161 -12.48 -9.78 12.17
N ASP A 162 -12.44 -9.01 11.09
CA ASP A 162 -13.38 -9.16 9.98
C ASP A 162 -12.87 -10.11 8.88
N GLY A 163 -11.62 -10.59 8.98
CA GLY A 163 -11.00 -11.44 7.96
C GLY A 163 -10.70 -10.68 6.66
N LEU A 164 -10.30 -9.42 6.76
CA LEU A 164 -9.94 -8.58 5.61
C LEU A 164 -8.57 -9.00 5.05
N ASN A 165 -8.60 -9.80 3.98
CA ASN A 165 -7.39 -10.24 3.29
C ASN A 165 -6.80 -9.16 2.40
N LEU A 166 -5.77 -8.47 2.89
CA LEU A 166 -5.01 -7.49 2.13
C LEU A 166 -3.87 -8.15 1.34
N VAL A 167 -4.20 -9.15 0.51
CA VAL A 167 -3.19 -9.98 -0.18
C VAL A 167 -2.26 -9.16 -1.09
N ASN A 168 -2.77 -8.07 -1.64
CA ASN A 168 -2.00 -7.09 -2.42
C ASN A 168 -0.84 -6.46 -1.62
N THR A 169 -0.85 -6.54 -0.30
CA THR A 169 0.23 -6.07 0.58
C THR A 169 1.22 -7.17 1.00
N VAL A 170 0.90 -8.44 0.70
CA VAL A 170 1.65 -9.60 1.19
C VAL A 170 2.74 -10.02 0.20
N GLY A 171 2.39 -10.17 -1.08
CA GLY A 171 3.33 -10.59 -2.11
C GLY A 171 4.10 -9.42 -2.71
N ARG A 172 5.44 -9.52 -2.76
CA ARG A 172 6.31 -8.55 -3.43
C ARG A 172 7.41 -9.25 -4.21
N GLY A 173 7.80 -8.65 -5.33
CA GLY A 173 8.86 -9.11 -6.20
C GLY A 173 8.47 -10.29 -7.08
N LEU A 174 7.18 -10.44 -7.38
CA LEU A 174 6.67 -11.58 -8.16
C LEU A 174 6.69 -11.33 -9.68
N GLY A 175 7.57 -10.45 -10.17
CA GLY A 175 7.72 -10.13 -11.59
C GLY A 175 6.69 -9.16 -12.17
N HIS A 176 5.82 -8.63 -11.31
CA HIS A 176 4.75 -7.68 -11.68
C HIS A 176 4.86 -6.35 -10.90
N ASP A 177 5.95 -6.16 -10.17
CA ASP A 177 6.22 -5.00 -9.33
C ASP A 177 7.73 -4.67 -9.37
N LEU A 178 8.13 -3.60 -8.68
CA LEU A 178 9.51 -3.13 -8.65
C LEU A 178 10.35 -3.71 -7.50
N PHE A 179 9.79 -4.61 -6.69
CA PHE A 179 10.46 -5.12 -5.51
C PHE A 179 11.37 -6.30 -5.88
N TRP A 180 12.53 -6.39 -5.25
CA TRP A 180 13.41 -7.54 -5.34
C TRP A 180 14.31 -7.58 -4.09
N PRO A 181 14.64 -8.75 -3.52
CA PRO A 181 14.23 -10.10 -3.96
C PRO A 181 12.75 -10.41 -3.69
N PRO A 182 12.16 -11.39 -4.39
CA PRO A 182 10.82 -11.89 -4.08
C PRO A 182 10.75 -12.36 -2.62
N ASN A 183 9.64 -12.08 -1.93
CA ASN A 183 9.45 -12.54 -0.54
C ASN A 183 8.70 -13.88 -0.41
N LEU A 184 8.29 -14.46 -1.54
CA LEU A 184 7.59 -15.74 -1.61
C LEU A 184 8.39 -16.73 -2.46
N ALA A 185 7.99 -18.00 -2.44
CA ALA A 185 8.59 -19.02 -3.28
C ALA A 185 8.15 -18.88 -4.74
N LYS A 186 9.00 -19.30 -5.69
CA LYS A 186 8.75 -19.20 -7.15
C LYS A 186 7.47 -19.88 -7.62
N ASN A 187 7.05 -20.93 -6.93
CA ASN A 187 5.88 -21.75 -7.23
C ASN A 187 4.75 -21.57 -6.22
N VAL A 188 4.73 -20.45 -5.48
CA VAL A 188 3.67 -20.17 -4.52
C VAL A 188 2.31 -20.13 -5.22
N THR A 189 1.31 -20.79 -4.65
CA THR A 189 -0.06 -20.74 -5.16
C THR A 189 -0.82 -19.58 -4.51
N MET A 190 -1.86 -19.09 -5.18
CA MET A 190 -2.73 -18.06 -4.61
C MET A 190 -3.29 -18.48 -3.25
N GLU A 191 -3.72 -19.75 -3.13
CA GLU A 191 -4.24 -20.32 -1.88
C GLU A 191 -3.20 -20.25 -0.74
N GLN A 192 -1.93 -20.56 -1.01
CA GLN A 192 -0.87 -20.44 -0.01
C GLN A 192 -0.66 -18.99 0.46
N VAL A 193 -0.78 -18.02 -0.46
CA VAL A 193 -0.67 -16.59 -0.09
C VAL A 193 -1.88 -16.14 0.72
N VAL A 194 -3.09 -16.52 0.31
CA VAL A 194 -4.36 -16.18 0.99
C VAL A 194 -4.36 -16.73 2.41
N ASN A 195 -4.13 -18.03 2.58
CA ASN A 195 -4.15 -18.69 3.88
C ASN A 195 -3.07 -18.11 4.83
N GLY A 196 -1.94 -17.64 4.30
CA GLY A 196 -0.89 -16.99 5.08
C GLY A 196 -1.16 -15.53 5.47
N SER A 197 -2.12 -14.87 4.81
CA SER A 197 -2.28 -13.40 4.88
C SER A 197 -2.74 -12.87 6.24
N LEU A 198 -3.39 -13.71 7.05
CA LEU A 198 -3.87 -13.37 8.40
C LEU A 198 -3.00 -13.98 9.52
N SER A 199 -1.84 -14.55 9.19
CA SER A 199 -0.97 -15.24 10.17
C SER A 199 -0.55 -14.38 11.37
N SER A 200 -0.42 -13.06 11.18
CA SER A 200 -0.09 -12.14 12.27
C SER A 200 -1.21 -11.91 13.28
N CYS A 201 -2.46 -12.31 12.99
CA CYS A 201 -3.63 -11.97 13.80
C CYS A 201 -3.59 -12.51 15.24
N SER A 202 -2.94 -13.66 15.45
CA SER A 202 -2.72 -14.24 16.78
C SER A 202 -2.00 -13.28 17.75
N GLN A 203 -1.26 -12.29 17.25
CA GLN A 203 -0.58 -11.29 18.08
C GLN A 203 -1.54 -10.36 18.82
N PHE A 204 -2.73 -10.11 18.27
CA PHE A 204 -3.69 -9.17 18.84
C PHE A 204 -4.45 -9.79 20.03
N ALA A 205 -4.75 -11.10 19.96
CA ALA A 205 -5.28 -11.85 21.10
C ALA A 205 -4.31 -11.81 22.30
N ARG A 206 -3.00 -11.96 22.05
CA ARG A 206 -1.96 -11.82 23.09
C ARG A 206 -1.87 -10.43 23.72
N ARG A 207 -2.43 -9.40 23.08
CA ARG A 207 -2.51 -8.04 23.62
C ARG A 207 -3.79 -7.78 24.43
N GLY A 208 -4.59 -8.82 24.69
CA GLY A 208 -5.82 -8.73 25.48
C GLY A 208 -6.99 -8.13 24.73
N LEU A 209 -6.95 -8.12 23.39
CA LEU A 209 -8.09 -7.69 22.58
C LEU A 209 -9.12 -8.82 22.50
N PHE A 210 -10.36 -8.50 22.87
CA PHE A 210 -11.51 -9.39 22.77
C PHE A 210 -12.23 -9.19 21.41
N GLY A 211 -13.01 -10.19 20.98
CA GLY A 211 -13.81 -10.13 19.75
C GLY A 211 -13.15 -10.75 18.52
N LEU A 212 -11.83 -10.96 18.54
CA LEU A 212 -11.11 -11.62 17.44
C LEU A 212 -11.60 -13.08 17.29
N PRO A 213 -11.82 -13.55 16.05
CA PRO A 213 -12.27 -14.92 15.82
C PRO A 213 -11.18 -15.92 16.22
N GLU A 214 -11.57 -17.01 16.89
CA GLU A 214 -10.64 -18.12 17.23
C GLU A 214 -10.04 -18.78 15.97
N GLN A 215 -10.81 -18.79 14.89
CA GLN A 215 -10.41 -19.29 13.57
C GLN A 215 -10.51 -18.15 12.56
N PRO A 216 -9.41 -17.74 11.90
CA PRO A 216 -9.46 -16.66 10.93
C PRO A 216 -10.29 -17.06 9.70
N ASP A 217 -11.07 -16.12 9.16
CA ASP A 217 -11.73 -16.28 7.86
C ASP A 217 -10.74 -15.94 6.74
N GLU A 218 -9.84 -16.89 6.47
CA GLU A 218 -8.77 -16.74 5.48
C GLU A 218 -9.26 -16.40 4.08
N TRP A 219 -10.54 -16.54 3.77
CA TRP A 219 -11.10 -16.26 2.44
C TRP A 219 -12.12 -15.11 2.43
N ALA A 220 -12.19 -14.34 3.52
CA ALA A 220 -13.15 -13.24 3.69
C ALA A 220 -14.61 -13.64 3.33
N ARG A 221 -14.98 -14.90 3.58
CA ARG A 221 -16.29 -15.46 3.21
C ARG A 221 -17.44 -14.80 3.96
N SER A 222 -17.20 -14.39 5.21
CA SER A 222 -18.16 -13.68 6.05
C SER A 222 -18.53 -12.34 5.43
N ILE A 223 -17.53 -11.54 5.05
CA ILE A 223 -17.72 -10.25 4.37
C ILE A 223 -18.36 -10.47 2.98
N ASP A 224 -17.91 -11.45 2.19
CA ASP A 224 -18.52 -11.77 0.90
C ASP A 224 -20.00 -12.16 1.02
N ARG A 225 -20.37 -12.89 2.09
CA ARG A 225 -21.76 -13.25 2.37
C ARG A 225 -22.58 -12.06 2.86
N MET A 226 -22.03 -11.24 3.75
CA MET A 226 -22.73 -10.11 4.37
C MET A 226 -22.96 -8.98 3.36
N PHE A 227 -21.96 -8.65 2.55
CA PHE A 227 -22.00 -7.52 1.62
C PHE A 227 -22.16 -7.92 0.15
N GLY A 228 -22.22 -9.22 -0.15
CA GLY A 228 -22.51 -9.76 -1.48
C GLY A 228 -21.31 -9.88 -2.42
N GLY A 229 -20.15 -9.30 -2.06
CA GLY A 229 -18.94 -9.35 -2.88
C GLY A 229 -19.18 -8.79 -4.28
N LYS A 230 -19.03 -9.61 -5.32
CA LYS A 230 -19.32 -9.22 -6.71
C LYS A 230 -20.82 -9.23 -7.08
N ARG A 231 -21.69 -9.79 -6.22
CA ARG A 231 -23.11 -10.02 -6.49
C ARG A 231 -23.98 -8.84 -6.04
N ILE A 232 -23.59 -7.64 -6.42
CA ILE A 232 -24.20 -6.39 -5.94
C ILE A 232 -25.17 -5.75 -6.94
N GLU A 233 -25.41 -6.37 -8.10
CA GLU A 233 -26.23 -5.81 -9.20
C GLU A 233 -27.63 -5.34 -8.78
N GLN A 234 -28.21 -5.97 -7.76
CA GLN A 234 -29.54 -5.65 -7.22
C GLN A 234 -29.56 -4.39 -6.36
N HIS A 235 -28.39 -3.87 -5.98
CA HIS A 235 -28.28 -2.65 -5.20
C HIS A 235 -28.51 -1.43 -6.10
N SER A 236 -28.69 -0.28 -5.48
CA SER A 236 -28.95 0.98 -6.17
C SER A 236 -28.43 2.15 -5.36
N ASN A 237 -28.22 3.26 -6.04
CA ASN A 237 -27.90 4.54 -5.42
C ASN A 237 -26.53 4.56 -4.73
N ILE A 238 -25.56 3.89 -5.36
CA ILE A 238 -24.15 3.89 -4.98
C ILE A 238 -23.35 4.29 -6.21
N PHE A 239 -22.56 5.35 -6.09
CA PHE A 239 -21.63 5.79 -7.13
C PHE A 239 -20.24 5.28 -6.78
N PHE A 240 -19.62 4.51 -7.68
CA PHE A 240 -18.26 4.01 -7.49
C PHE A 240 -17.28 4.86 -8.32
N SER A 241 -16.49 5.69 -7.66
CA SER A 241 -15.36 6.42 -8.25
C SER A 241 -14.05 5.72 -7.90
N ASN A 242 -13.14 5.60 -8.86
CA ASN A 242 -11.78 5.09 -8.63
C ASN A 242 -10.76 5.92 -9.39
N GLY A 243 -9.60 6.18 -8.78
CA GLY A 243 -8.46 6.77 -9.49
C GLY A 243 -7.66 5.72 -10.26
N ASP A 244 -7.23 5.98 -11.49
CA ASP A 244 -6.44 5.00 -12.27
C ASP A 244 -4.98 4.85 -11.81
N LEU A 245 -4.52 5.73 -10.92
CA LEU A 245 -3.22 5.64 -10.24
C LEU A 245 -3.34 5.06 -8.82
N ASP A 246 -4.56 4.80 -8.36
CA ASP A 246 -4.80 4.23 -7.04
C ASP A 246 -4.55 2.72 -7.08
N PRO A 247 -3.58 2.19 -6.31
CA PRO A 247 -3.35 0.75 -6.25
C PRO A 247 -4.56 -0.02 -5.69
N TRP A 248 -5.47 0.64 -4.97
CA TRP A 248 -6.70 0.04 -4.46
C TRP A 248 -7.81 -0.12 -5.50
N ALA A 249 -7.74 0.63 -6.61
CA ALA A 249 -8.78 0.59 -7.65
C ALA A 249 -8.99 -0.81 -8.24
N ALA A 250 -7.94 -1.62 -8.32
CA ALA A 250 -8.01 -2.98 -8.84
C ALA A 250 -8.91 -3.92 -8.00
N ALA A 251 -9.12 -3.60 -6.72
CA ALA A 251 -10.00 -4.33 -5.82
C ALA A 251 -11.41 -3.72 -5.73
N GLY A 252 -11.65 -2.57 -6.36
CA GLY A 252 -12.92 -1.86 -6.35
C GLY A 252 -13.89 -2.30 -7.46
N VAL A 253 -14.98 -1.53 -7.62
CA VAL A 253 -15.92 -1.68 -8.73
C VAL A 253 -15.46 -0.78 -9.86
N LEU A 254 -15.13 -1.36 -11.01
CA LEU A 254 -14.61 -0.64 -12.18
C LEU A 254 -15.66 -0.52 -13.29
N PRO A 255 -15.56 0.51 -14.16
CA PRO A 255 -16.46 0.66 -15.31
C PRO A 255 -16.51 -0.62 -16.17
N PRO A 256 -17.67 -0.98 -16.74
CA PRO A 256 -18.92 -0.22 -16.81
C PRO A 256 -19.80 -0.29 -15.55
N GLY A 257 -19.34 -0.94 -14.47
CA GLY A 257 -20.14 -1.19 -13.27
C GLY A 257 -21.12 -2.36 -13.42
N PRO A 258 -21.71 -2.84 -12.31
CA PRO A 258 -22.57 -4.03 -12.29
C PRO A 258 -23.99 -3.78 -12.82
N SER A 259 -24.51 -2.55 -12.75
CA SER A 259 -25.83 -2.20 -13.31
C SER A 259 -25.97 -0.69 -13.53
N ALA A 260 -26.97 -0.26 -14.31
CA ALA A 260 -27.26 1.17 -14.52
C ALA A 260 -27.66 1.92 -13.22
N LYS A 261 -28.00 1.20 -12.14
CA LYS A 261 -28.33 1.77 -10.82
C LYS A 261 -27.08 1.99 -9.95
N LEU A 262 -25.94 1.50 -10.41
CA LEU A 262 -24.64 1.51 -9.73
C LEU A 262 -23.61 2.18 -10.65
N PRO A 263 -23.78 3.49 -10.94
CA PRO A 263 -22.88 4.22 -11.81
C PRO A 263 -21.44 4.10 -11.31
N THR A 264 -20.52 3.90 -12.25
CA THR A 264 -19.11 3.66 -11.95
C THR A 264 -18.25 4.46 -12.91
N MET A 265 -17.31 5.25 -12.40
CA MET A 265 -16.40 6.08 -13.20
C MET A 265 -14.96 5.98 -12.74
N LEU A 266 -14.05 6.15 -13.69
CA LEU A 266 -12.61 6.21 -13.45
C LEU A 266 -12.13 7.65 -13.56
N ILE A 267 -11.32 8.09 -12.59
CA ILE A 267 -10.66 9.38 -12.57
C ILE A 267 -9.27 9.20 -13.18
N HIS A 268 -9.10 9.63 -14.43
CA HIS A 268 -7.80 9.60 -15.08
C HIS A 268 -6.81 10.54 -14.41
N GLN A 269 -5.61 10.04 -14.13
CA GLN A 269 -4.60 10.70 -13.31
C GLN A 269 -5.03 10.94 -11.86
N GLY A 270 -6.04 10.21 -11.38
CA GLY A 270 -6.50 10.23 -10.00
C GLY A 270 -5.77 9.20 -9.13
N GLY A 271 -5.33 9.60 -7.93
CA GLY A 271 -4.94 8.67 -6.86
C GLY A 271 -6.14 8.26 -6.01
N HIS A 272 -5.93 7.83 -4.76
CA HIS A 272 -6.99 7.54 -3.77
C HIS A 272 -7.99 8.68 -3.78
N HIS A 273 -9.25 8.34 -4.11
CA HIS A 273 -10.44 9.15 -3.86
C HIS A 273 -10.20 10.66 -4.10
N LEU A 274 -9.58 11.01 -5.23
CA LEU A 274 -9.19 12.39 -5.56
C LEU A 274 -10.42 13.32 -5.60
N ASP A 275 -11.55 12.79 -6.05
CA ASP A 275 -12.89 13.38 -6.06
C ASP A 275 -13.29 13.97 -4.70
N LEU A 276 -12.91 13.35 -3.58
CA LEU A 276 -13.29 13.81 -2.23
C LEU A 276 -12.44 14.95 -1.68
N PHE A 277 -11.29 15.27 -2.29
CA PHE A 277 -10.47 16.40 -1.87
C PHE A 277 -11.09 17.74 -2.32
N PHE A 278 -10.70 18.83 -1.66
CA PHE A 278 -11.07 20.18 -2.11
C PHE A 278 -10.55 20.45 -3.52
N GLU A 279 -11.33 21.21 -4.29
CA GLU A 279 -10.97 21.60 -5.65
C GLU A 279 -9.68 22.44 -5.66
N THR A 280 -8.84 22.18 -6.67
CA THR A 280 -7.66 22.99 -6.96
C THR A 280 -7.57 23.37 -8.44
N GLU A 281 -6.87 24.46 -8.75
CA GLU A 281 -6.59 24.85 -10.14
C GLU A 281 -5.83 23.78 -10.94
N SER A 282 -5.09 22.91 -10.24
CA SER A 282 -4.30 21.83 -10.84
C SER A 282 -5.07 20.53 -11.07
N ASP A 283 -6.36 20.49 -10.71
CA ASP A 283 -7.18 19.29 -10.84
C ASP A 283 -7.31 18.87 -12.31
N PRO A 284 -7.02 17.59 -12.65
CA PRO A 284 -7.26 17.07 -14.00
C PRO A 284 -8.72 17.23 -14.42
N GLN A 285 -8.99 17.46 -15.70
CA GLN A 285 -10.37 17.58 -16.19
C GLN A 285 -11.23 16.36 -15.79
N SER A 286 -10.63 15.16 -15.79
CA SER A 286 -11.32 13.93 -15.42
C SER A 286 -11.94 13.94 -14.01
N VAL A 287 -11.30 14.56 -13.01
CA VAL A 287 -11.92 14.62 -11.65
C VAL A 287 -13.05 15.65 -11.61
N LYS A 288 -12.95 16.73 -12.39
CA LYS A 288 -14.02 17.73 -12.51
C LYS A 288 -15.27 17.13 -13.14
N ASP A 289 -15.08 16.35 -14.20
CA ASP A 289 -16.17 15.65 -14.87
C ASP A 289 -16.83 14.64 -13.92
N VAL A 290 -16.03 13.82 -13.21
CA VAL A 290 -16.53 12.85 -12.23
C VAL A 290 -17.31 13.53 -11.10
N ARG A 291 -16.78 14.60 -10.48
CA ARG A 291 -17.48 15.37 -9.45
C ARG A 291 -18.80 15.95 -9.95
N SER A 292 -18.83 16.46 -11.19
CA SER A 292 -20.06 16.96 -11.81
C SER A 292 -21.11 15.85 -11.94
N THR A 293 -20.71 14.66 -12.37
CA THR A 293 -21.61 13.51 -12.50
C THR A 293 -22.06 12.97 -11.14
N GLU A 294 -21.18 12.94 -10.13
CA GLU A 294 -21.54 12.59 -8.75
C GLU A 294 -22.64 13.52 -8.21
N LEU A 295 -22.48 14.84 -8.37
CA LEU A 295 -23.48 15.82 -7.97
C LEU A 295 -24.81 15.63 -8.71
N GLU A 296 -24.78 15.26 -10.00
CA GLU A 296 -25.99 14.94 -10.76
C GLU A 296 -26.73 13.73 -10.15
N TYR A 297 -26.03 12.63 -9.86
CA TYR A 297 -26.64 11.45 -9.25
C TYR A 297 -27.15 11.71 -7.83
N ILE A 298 -26.39 12.45 -7.01
CA ILE A 298 -26.83 12.85 -5.66
C ILE A 298 -28.12 13.69 -5.76
N GLY A 299 -28.14 14.68 -6.66
CA GLY A 299 -29.32 15.51 -6.90
C GLY A 299 -30.53 14.69 -7.36
N LYS A 300 -30.32 13.76 -8.29
CA LYS A 300 -31.33 12.81 -8.77
C LYS A 300 -31.90 11.98 -7.63
N TRP A 301 -31.08 11.36 -6.79
CA TRP A 301 -31.55 10.51 -5.70
C TRP A 301 -32.32 11.29 -4.63
N ILE A 302 -31.91 12.53 -4.34
CA ILE A 302 -32.65 13.43 -3.44
C ILE A 302 -34.04 13.74 -4.03
N ALA A 303 -34.13 14.04 -5.33
CA ALA A 303 -35.39 14.32 -6.00
C ALA A 303 -36.32 13.10 -6.01
N GLU A 304 -35.81 11.93 -6.38
CA GLU A 304 -36.56 10.66 -6.36
C GLU A 304 -37.06 10.30 -4.96
N HIS A 305 -36.27 10.57 -3.92
CA HIS A 305 -36.70 10.37 -2.54
C HIS A 305 -37.83 11.33 -2.15
N ARG A 306 -37.71 12.62 -2.48
CA ARG A 306 -38.76 13.62 -2.21
C ARG A 306 -40.08 13.26 -2.91
N GLN A 307 -40.02 12.80 -4.16
CA GLN A 307 -41.20 12.37 -4.89
C GLN A 307 -41.88 11.15 -4.25
N ARG A 308 -41.10 10.15 -3.79
CA ARG A 308 -41.67 9.00 -3.06
C ARG A 308 -42.42 9.43 -1.80
N LEU A 309 -41.87 10.39 -1.04
CA LEU A 309 -42.54 10.91 0.16
C LEU A 309 -43.88 11.60 -0.18
N THR A 310 -43.95 12.35 -1.28
CA THR A 310 -45.21 12.98 -1.70
C THR A 310 -46.23 11.94 -2.16
N ASP A 311 -45.80 10.93 -2.91
CA ASP A 311 -46.69 9.88 -3.43
C ASP A 311 -47.26 9.01 -2.30
N ASP A 312 -46.45 8.67 -1.29
CA ASP A 312 -46.89 7.90 -0.13
C ASP A 312 -47.83 8.72 0.77
N SER A 313 -47.61 10.03 0.91
CA SER A 313 -48.52 10.91 1.66
C SER A 313 -49.91 11.04 1.01
N GLY A 314 -50.01 10.86 -0.31
CA GLY A 314 -51.28 10.82 -1.05
C GLY A 314 -52.02 9.48 -0.96
N ARG A 315 -51.35 8.39 -0.57
CA ARG A 315 -51.95 7.04 -0.45
C ARG A 315 -52.74 6.80 0.83
N PHE A 316 -52.57 7.64 1.86
CA PHE A 316 -53.34 7.55 3.11
C PHE A 316 -54.67 8.33 3.08
N PHE A 317 -54.98 9.00 1.97
CA PHE A 317 -56.24 9.70 1.73
C PHE A 317 -57.03 9.03 0.59
N VAL A 318 -57.45 7.76 0.78
CA VAL A 318 -58.50 7.09 -0.01
C VAL A 318 -59.37 6.26 0.92
#